data_AF-A0A7W1P5N7-F1
#
_entry.id   AF-A0A7W1P5N7-F1
#
_cell.length_a   1.000
_cell.length_b   1.000
_cell.length_c   1.000
_cell.angle_alpha   90.00
_cell.angle_beta   90.00
_cell.angle_gamma   90.00
#
_symmetry.space_group_name_H-M   'P 1'
#
loop_
_entity.id
_entity.type
_entity.pdbx_description
1 polymer ?
#
loop_
_entity_poly.entity_id
_entity_poly.type
_entity_poly.pdbx_seq_one_letter_code
_entity_poly.pdbx_strand_id
1 'polypeptide(L)'
;MTPRLSASLLTSLVAVVAVLWGVAGIVSLPAGLLLLAVVGWFAAPGMLAAWVLYAPGSRGAMALLVGPIWGYGMSSVVFLALWVAGLRGAGVLLAPPIAAAIAWALLSGMRHALTAPRFGRGDCAAACLLVALVPAIAGWPFSRVGEMLPDGRAYRAYFTADFVWRMAVAAELSKGTVPPRNPYYRGDRLRYYWLAHLVPAAEYRELAPRVRLEQVLLVNSLGLGMTFMLFLYAFVRQWVTRPAAAFAGCAIILFCSSFEGLERLLHLWRGGHSLDVLRTLNIDAVTRWFYQGLPIDGLHRLLWYQPHHSTGYALGLSCLLVLAQARHPLSVSLLAYCGTLLGLCLLLSTFSAMMLTVAVAVAAAVLVVQRREWWALPKGAVAGALPLAGAVGIAFAMQYIDSGERSLMEVIVNPMAVTNAPTVLFLSLGPPLLLSIVGVLLA
;
A
#
# COMPACT_ATOMS: atom_id res chain seq x y z
N MET A 1 -14.55 43.98 -2.69
CA MET A 1 -13.63 42.85 -2.95
C MET A 1 -14.10 41.64 -2.15
N THR A 2 -14.83 40.71 -2.76
CA THR A 2 -15.23 39.47 -2.07
C THR A 2 -14.02 38.55 -1.94
N PRO A 3 -13.71 38.01 -0.75
CA PRO A 3 -12.63 37.04 -0.60
C PRO A 3 -13.04 35.76 -1.34
N ARG A 4 -12.53 35.56 -2.56
CA ARG A 4 -12.61 34.26 -3.22
C ARG A 4 -11.68 33.32 -2.46
N LEU A 5 -12.22 32.59 -1.49
CA LEU A 5 -11.57 31.44 -0.90
C LEU A 5 -11.02 30.59 -2.04
N SER A 6 -9.69 30.42 -2.07
CA SER A 6 -9.07 29.62 -3.13
C SER A 6 -9.61 28.20 -3.06
N ALA A 7 -9.95 27.60 -4.21
CA ALA A 7 -10.51 26.24 -4.27
C ALA A 7 -9.64 25.22 -3.49
N SER A 8 -8.31 25.40 -3.51
CA SER A 8 -7.37 24.58 -2.72
C SER A 8 -7.60 24.65 -1.22
N LEU A 9 -7.91 25.82 -0.66
CA LEU A 9 -8.18 25.96 0.77
C LEU A 9 -9.47 25.24 1.17
N LEU A 10 -10.51 25.36 0.34
CA LEU A 10 -11.77 24.66 0.56
C LEU A 10 -11.57 23.14 0.51
N THR A 11 -10.87 22.62 -0.49
CA THR A 11 -10.60 21.17 -0.59
C THR A 11 -9.71 20.66 0.54
N SER A 12 -8.75 21.46 1.01
CA SER A 12 -7.94 21.09 2.18
C SER A 12 -8.79 21.02 3.44
N LEU A 13 -9.71 21.97 3.64
CA LEU A 13 -10.64 21.94 4.76
C LEU A 13 -11.54 20.70 4.69
N VAL A 14 -12.09 20.38 3.50
CA VAL A 14 -12.90 19.18 3.28
C VAL A 14 -12.10 17.92 3.62
N ALA A 15 -10.84 17.83 3.18
CA ALA A 15 -9.97 16.70 3.52
C ALA A 15 -9.74 16.57 5.02
N VAL A 16 -9.42 17.66 5.71
CA VAL A 16 -9.23 17.67 7.17
C VAL A 16 -10.50 17.23 7.88
N VAL A 17 -11.66 17.82 7.53
CA VAL A 17 -12.95 17.45 8.13
C VAL A 17 -13.28 15.98 7.88
N ALA A 18 -13.08 15.48 6.65
CA ALA A 18 -13.34 14.09 6.31
C ALA A 18 -12.44 13.13 7.11
N VAL A 19 -11.16 13.46 7.30
CA VAL A 19 -10.23 12.68 8.12
C VAL A 19 -10.64 12.70 9.58
N LEU A 20 -10.90 13.88 10.16
CA LEU A 20 -11.32 14.01 11.55
C LEU A 20 -12.63 13.25 11.82
N TRP A 21 -13.58 13.34 10.88
CA TRP A 21 -14.85 12.63 10.97
C TRP A 21 -14.68 11.12 10.86
N GLY A 22 -13.88 10.64 9.91
CA GLY A 22 -13.56 9.22 9.76
C GLY A 22 -12.86 8.65 11.00
N VAL A 23 -11.92 9.39 11.58
CA VAL A 23 -11.22 9.02 12.81
C VAL A 23 -12.18 8.99 14.01
N ALA A 24 -12.98 10.05 14.20
CA ALA A 24 -13.94 10.14 15.29
C ALA A 24 -15.03 9.06 15.21
N GLY A 25 -15.33 8.57 13.99
CA GLY A 25 -16.21 7.43 13.79
C GLY A 25 -15.61 6.10 14.26
N ILE A 26 -14.29 5.95 14.31
CA ILE A 26 -13.62 4.68 14.68
C ILE A 26 -13.23 4.67 16.17
N VAL A 27 -12.71 5.78 16.68
CA VAL A 27 -12.13 5.90 18.03
C VAL A 27 -12.26 7.34 18.54
N SER A 28 -12.03 7.56 19.84
CA SER A 28 -11.95 8.93 20.37
C SER A 28 -10.91 9.76 19.63
N LEU A 29 -11.25 11.02 19.32
CA LEU A 29 -10.41 11.87 18.48
C LEU A 29 -8.96 12.00 18.99
N PRO A 30 -8.68 12.16 20.30
CA PRO A 30 -7.30 12.23 20.78
C PRO A 30 -6.49 10.95 20.51
N ALA A 31 -7.09 9.78 20.73
CA ALA A 31 -6.42 8.50 20.47
C ALA A 31 -6.20 8.26 18.98
N GLY A 32 -7.19 8.59 18.15
CA GLY A 32 -7.08 8.48 16.70
C GLY A 32 -6.05 9.43 16.11
N LEU A 33 -5.97 10.67 16.60
CA LEU A 33 -4.92 11.62 16.20
C LEU A 33 -3.53 11.15 16.64
N LEU A 34 -3.38 10.54 17.82
CA LEU A 34 -2.12 9.96 18.25
C LEU A 34 -1.67 8.82 17.31
N LEU A 35 -2.57 7.89 16.96
CA LEU A 35 -2.28 6.81 16.02
C LEU A 35 -1.89 7.34 14.63
N LEU A 36 -2.63 8.33 14.11
CA LEU A 36 -2.25 8.98 12.84
C LEU A 36 -0.91 9.72 12.95
N ALA A 37 -0.58 10.30 14.11
CA ALA A 37 0.71 10.93 14.34
C ALA A 37 1.86 9.90 14.33
N VAL A 38 1.65 8.68 14.85
CA VAL A 38 2.63 7.59 14.74
C VAL A 38 2.83 7.19 13.28
N VAL A 39 1.77 7.04 12.49
CA VAL A 39 1.88 6.79 11.04
C VAL A 39 2.65 7.91 10.34
N GLY A 40 2.33 9.17 10.64
CA GLY A 40 3.02 10.35 10.11
C GLY A 40 4.49 10.41 10.52
N TRP A 41 4.81 10.01 11.75
CA TRP A 41 6.18 9.93 12.26
C TRP A 41 6.98 8.85 11.54
N PHE A 42 6.41 7.66 11.33
CA PHE A 42 7.03 6.61 10.54
C PHE A 42 7.25 7.01 9.08
N ALA A 43 6.38 7.86 8.53
CA ALA A 43 6.48 8.40 7.18
C ALA A 43 7.54 9.51 7.01
N ALA A 44 7.85 10.27 8.06
CA ALA A 44 8.69 11.47 7.99
C ALA A 44 10.07 11.28 7.33
N PRO A 45 10.83 10.18 7.57
CA PRO A 45 12.15 10.01 6.97
C PRO A 45 12.12 9.94 5.44
N GLY A 46 11.06 9.38 4.87
CA GLY A 46 10.92 9.32 3.42
C GLY A 46 10.52 10.66 2.81
N MET A 47 9.84 11.53 3.57
CA MET A 47 9.60 12.92 3.15
C MET A 47 10.92 13.69 3.04
N LEU A 48 11.83 13.52 4.01
CA LEU A 48 13.19 14.05 3.94
C LEU A 48 13.95 13.44 2.76
N ALA A 49 13.80 12.14 2.52
CA ALA A 49 14.44 11.45 1.42
C ALA A 49 14.03 12.02 0.06
N ALA A 50 12.73 12.10 -0.19
CA ALA A 50 12.19 12.71 -1.40
C ALA A 50 12.58 14.19 -1.51
N TRP A 51 12.60 14.96 -0.42
CA TRP A 51 13.05 16.35 -0.48
C TRP A 51 14.49 16.51 -0.99
N VAL A 52 15.38 15.58 -0.64
CA VAL A 52 16.78 15.55 -1.08
C VAL A 52 16.93 15.00 -2.50
N LEU A 53 16.21 13.93 -2.83
CA LEU A 53 16.30 13.25 -4.14
C LEU A 53 15.77 14.09 -5.30
N TYR A 54 14.69 14.82 -5.09
CA TYR A 54 14.06 15.58 -6.17
C TYR A 54 14.71 16.94 -6.38
N ALA A 55 14.77 17.36 -7.64
CA ALA A 55 15.26 18.67 -8.03
C ALA A 55 14.40 19.83 -7.44
N PRO A 56 14.97 21.03 -7.29
CA PRO A 56 14.19 22.22 -6.92
C PRO A 56 12.99 22.43 -7.86
N GLY A 57 11.86 22.89 -7.29
CA GLY A 57 10.62 23.16 -8.03
C GLY A 57 9.51 22.12 -7.82
N SER A 58 9.84 20.84 -7.61
CA SER A 58 8.86 19.78 -7.32
C SER A 58 9.14 18.98 -6.04
N ARG A 59 10.33 19.16 -5.43
CA ARG A 59 10.73 18.45 -4.20
C ARG A 59 9.73 18.50 -3.05
N GLY A 60 9.03 19.63 -2.85
CA GLY A 60 8.06 19.76 -1.76
C GLY A 60 6.80 18.94 -1.98
N ALA A 61 6.29 18.94 -3.21
CA ALA A 61 5.14 18.12 -3.57
C ALA A 61 5.51 16.64 -3.51
N MET A 62 6.65 16.24 -4.08
CA MET A 62 7.06 14.82 -4.07
C MET A 62 7.40 14.32 -2.66
N ALA A 63 7.94 15.19 -1.78
CA ALA A 63 8.14 14.88 -0.38
C ALA A 63 6.84 14.52 0.34
N LEU A 64 5.72 15.18 -0.01
CA LEU A 64 4.41 14.89 0.58
C LEU A 64 3.68 13.73 -0.11
N LEU A 65 3.83 13.59 -1.43
CA LEU A 65 3.06 12.63 -2.21
C LEU A 65 3.68 11.22 -2.21
N VAL A 66 5.00 11.13 -2.31
CA VAL A 66 5.71 9.84 -2.45
C VAL A 66 6.50 9.51 -1.19
N GLY A 67 7.09 10.53 -0.56
CA GLY A 67 7.92 10.37 0.63
C GLY A 67 7.30 9.55 1.76
N PRO A 68 6.01 9.70 2.11
CA PRO A 68 5.43 8.95 3.23
C PRO A 68 5.52 7.44 3.09
N ILE A 69 5.34 6.90 1.88
CA ILE A 69 5.44 5.46 1.60
C ILE A 69 6.87 4.96 1.82
N TRP A 70 7.86 5.71 1.32
CA TRP A 70 9.28 5.36 1.48
C TRP A 70 9.67 5.36 2.95
N GLY A 71 9.25 6.39 3.69
CA GLY A 71 9.54 6.54 5.10
C GLY A 71 8.96 5.41 5.91
N TYR A 72 7.67 5.11 5.70
CA TYR A 72 7.00 4.05 6.44
C TYR A 72 7.69 2.69 6.24
N GLY A 73 8.07 2.35 5.00
CA GLY A 73 8.81 1.12 4.71
C GLY A 73 10.16 1.05 5.42
N MET A 74 10.98 2.10 5.31
CA MET A 74 12.31 2.15 5.95
C MET A 74 12.20 2.10 7.48
N SER A 75 11.33 2.93 8.07
CA SER A 75 11.08 2.97 9.50
C SER A 75 10.60 1.61 10.02
N SER A 76 9.77 0.89 9.26
CA SER A 76 9.30 -0.45 9.65
C SER A 76 10.44 -1.46 9.73
N VAL A 77 11.41 -1.46 8.81
CA VAL A 77 12.56 -2.37 8.86
C VAL A 77 13.51 -2.04 10.01
N VAL A 78 13.77 -0.76 10.27
CA VAL A 78 14.54 -0.37 11.46
C VAL A 78 13.79 -0.80 12.73
N PHE A 79 12.47 -0.62 12.75
CA PHE A 79 11.64 -1.04 13.87
C PHE A 79 11.69 -2.56 14.07
N LEU A 80 11.68 -3.34 12.99
CA LEU A 80 11.90 -4.80 13.03
C LEU A 80 13.24 -5.15 13.66
N ALA A 81 14.33 -4.47 13.32
CA ALA A 81 15.65 -4.74 13.89
C ALA A 81 15.68 -4.48 15.41
N LEU A 82 15.15 -3.33 15.85
CA LEU A 82 15.00 -3.03 17.29
C LEU A 82 14.08 -4.05 17.97
N TRP A 83 13.04 -4.49 17.25
CA TRP A 83 12.13 -5.48 17.76
C TRP A 83 12.85 -6.84 17.93
N VAL A 84 13.57 -7.33 16.95
CA VAL A 84 14.35 -8.59 17.07
C VAL A 84 15.38 -8.50 18.21
N ALA A 85 15.96 -7.32 18.45
CA ALA A 85 16.87 -7.05 19.57
C ALA A 85 16.21 -7.04 20.97
N GLY A 86 14.91 -7.30 21.06
CA GLY A 86 14.18 -7.37 22.34
C GLY A 86 13.70 -6.02 22.89
N LEU A 87 13.85 -4.93 22.14
CA LEU A 87 13.37 -3.62 22.57
C LEU A 87 11.85 -3.51 22.36
N ARG A 88 11.10 -3.26 23.45
CA ARG A 88 9.62 -3.38 23.47
C ARG A 88 8.87 -2.23 24.15
N GLY A 89 9.54 -1.19 24.59
CA GLY A 89 8.89 -0.05 25.26
C GLY A 89 8.36 1.00 24.29
N ALA A 90 7.51 1.91 24.78
CA ALA A 90 6.97 3.04 24.01
C ALA A 90 8.03 3.85 23.25
N GLY A 91 9.22 4.05 23.84
CA GLY A 91 10.32 4.78 23.20
C GLY A 91 10.82 4.14 21.89
N VAL A 92 10.54 2.86 21.67
CA VAL A 92 10.90 2.15 20.43
C VAL A 92 10.04 2.60 19.25
N LEU A 93 8.92 3.29 19.45
CA LEU A 93 8.18 3.95 18.36
C LEU A 93 8.85 5.26 17.91
N LEU A 94 9.73 5.84 18.73
CA LEU A 94 10.41 7.11 18.42
C LEU A 94 11.73 6.91 17.66
N ALA A 95 12.49 5.86 18.00
CA ALA A 95 13.82 5.62 17.45
C ALA A 95 13.88 5.26 15.95
N PRO A 96 12.98 4.43 15.38
CA PRO A 96 13.12 3.95 14.00
C PRO A 96 13.13 5.06 12.96
N PRO A 97 12.25 6.08 13.04
CA PRO A 97 12.28 7.16 12.07
C PRO A 97 13.55 8.00 12.15
N ILE A 98 14.10 8.22 13.34
CA ILE A 98 15.37 8.96 13.51
C ILE A 98 16.51 8.20 12.84
N ALA A 99 16.64 6.90 13.14
CA ALA A 99 17.68 6.06 12.54
C ALA A 99 17.51 5.93 11.02
N ALA A 100 16.27 5.82 10.51
CA ALA A 100 15.99 5.82 9.08
C ALA A 100 16.38 7.16 8.41
N ALA A 101 16.13 8.29 9.06
CA ALA A 101 16.52 9.61 8.57
C ALA A 101 18.05 9.79 8.54
N ILE A 102 18.76 9.26 9.55
CA ILE A 102 20.23 9.25 9.58
C ILE A 102 20.78 8.37 8.46
N ALA A 103 20.26 7.14 8.31
CA ALA A 103 20.65 6.23 7.23
C ALA A 103 20.45 6.89 5.86
N TRP A 104 19.37 7.66 5.70
CA TRP A 104 19.14 8.44 4.50
C TRP A 104 20.17 9.57 4.29
N ALA A 105 20.50 10.33 5.33
CA ALA A 105 21.47 11.42 5.24
C ALA A 105 22.85 10.93 4.76
N LEU A 106 23.20 9.68 5.07
CA LEU A 106 24.42 9.03 4.60
C LEU A 106 24.38 8.66 3.10
N LEU A 107 23.21 8.61 2.47
CA LEU A 107 23.01 8.37 1.03
C LEU A 107 23.04 9.65 0.17
N SER A 108 23.78 10.67 0.63
CA SER A 108 23.83 12.02 0.03
C SER A 108 24.22 12.08 -1.45
N GLY A 109 24.82 11.03 -2.00
CA GLY A 109 25.25 10.94 -3.40
C GLY A 109 24.14 10.97 -4.45
N MET A 110 22.86 10.86 -4.07
CA MET A 110 21.72 10.91 -5.00
C MET A 110 20.97 12.25 -4.98
N ARG A 111 21.55 13.30 -4.41
CA ARG A 111 20.90 14.61 -4.31
C ARG A 111 20.50 15.13 -5.69
N HIS A 112 19.22 15.53 -5.84
CA HIS A 112 18.64 16.02 -7.09
C HIS A 112 18.73 15.05 -8.28
N ALA A 113 18.89 13.75 -8.02
CA ALA A 113 18.92 12.72 -9.06
C ALA A 113 17.59 12.57 -9.81
N LEU A 114 16.46 12.97 -9.19
CA LEU A 114 15.11 12.82 -9.72
C LEU A 114 14.52 14.15 -10.17
N THR A 115 13.77 14.12 -11.26
CA THR A 115 12.94 15.23 -11.74
C THR A 115 11.48 14.81 -11.78
N ALA A 116 10.59 15.71 -11.37
CA ALA A 116 9.14 15.48 -11.37
C ALA A 116 8.43 16.64 -12.06
N PRO A 117 7.20 16.43 -12.58
CA PRO A 117 6.40 17.49 -13.17
C PRO A 117 6.16 18.62 -12.17
N ARG A 118 5.78 19.80 -12.68
CA ARG A 118 5.38 20.92 -11.83
C ARG A 118 4.02 20.61 -11.19
N PHE A 119 3.94 20.82 -9.88
CA PHE A 119 2.70 20.72 -9.11
C PHE A 119 2.20 22.12 -8.78
N GLY A 120 0.93 22.39 -9.11
CA GLY A 120 0.26 23.66 -8.86
C GLY A 120 -0.87 23.56 -7.85
N ARG A 121 -1.68 24.62 -7.76
CA ARG A 121 -2.84 24.66 -6.86
C ARG A 121 -3.90 23.60 -7.20
N GLY A 122 -4.07 23.30 -8.49
CA GLY A 122 -4.98 22.23 -8.94
C GLY A 122 -4.56 20.85 -8.44
N ASP A 123 -3.25 20.61 -8.30
CA ASP A 123 -2.73 19.36 -7.74
C ASP A 123 -2.99 19.23 -6.25
N CYS A 124 -2.84 20.33 -5.51
CA CYS A 124 -3.19 20.36 -4.10
C CYS A 124 -4.68 20.03 -3.90
N ALA A 125 -5.56 20.64 -4.69
CA ALA A 125 -6.98 20.34 -4.63
C ALA A 125 -7.29 18.87 -4.97
N ALA A 126 -6.72 18.35 -6.06
CA ALA A 126 -6.87 16.95 -6.46
C ALA A 126 -6.39 15.96 -5.38
N ALA A 127 -5.19 16.18 -4.83
CA ALA A 127 -4.64 15.35 -3.77
C ALA A 127 -5.48 15.40 -2.49
N CYS A 128 -5.95 16.58 -2.08
CA CYS A 128 -6.84 16.73 -0.93
C CYS A 128 -8.19 16.01 -1.14
N LEU A 129 -8.76 16.08 -2.34
CA LEU A 129 -9.98 15.33 -2.66
C LEU A 129 -9.75 13.82 -2.59
N LEU A 130 -8.64 13.29 -3.11
CA LEU A 130 -8.32 11.86 -2.99
C LEU A 130 -8.12 11.44 -1.53
N VAL A 131 -7.47 12.27 -0.72
CA VAL A 131 -7.35 12.04 0.73
C VAL A 131 -8.72 12.01 1.39
N ALA A 132 -9.64 12.90 1.01
CA ALA A 132 -11.01 12.91 1.53
C ALA A 132 -11.84 11.69 1.11
N LEU A 133 -11.53 11.07 -0.04
CA LEU A 133 -12.20 9.85 -0.48
C LEU A 133 -11.87 8.65 0.43
N VAL A 134 -10.67 8.57 0.99
CA VAL A 134 -10.28 7.46 1.88
C VAL A 134 -11.22 7.30 3.10
N PRO A 135 -11.46 8.32 3.94
CA PRO A 135 -12.43 8.22 5.04
C PRO A 135 -13.87 8.06 4.56
N ALA A 136 -14.26 8.60 3.40
CA ALA A 136 -15.60 8.41 2.86
C ALA A 136 -15.87 6.94 2.49
N ILE A 137 -14.86 6.26 1.93
CA ILE A 137 -14.97 4.90 1.41
C ILE A 137 -14.61 3.85 2.47
N ALA A 138 -13.68 4.16 3.38
CA ALA A 138 -13.23 3.23 4.42
C ALA A 138 -13.66 3.65 5.83
N GLY A 139 -13.43 4.92 6.20
CA GLY A 139 -13.68 5.40 7.57
C GLY A 139 -15.15 5.30 7.98
N TRP A 140 -16.07 5.87 7.19
CA TRP A 140 -17.49 5.87 7.53
C TRP A 140 -18.10 4.46 7.51
N PRO A 141 -17.91 3.63 6.46
CA PRO A 141 -18.45 2.27 6.45
C PRO A 141 -17.93 1.37 7.58
N PHE A 142 -16.74 1.65 8.14
CA PHE A 142 -16.15 0.86 9.22
C PHE A 142 -16.25 1.48 10.61
N SER A 143 -16.91 2.63 10.76
CA SER A 143 -17.10 3.30 12.06
C SER A 143 -17.77 2.41 13.12
N ARG A 144 -18.57 1.42 12.70
CA ARG A 144 -19.31 0.50 13.59
C ARG A 144 -18.72 -0.90 13.67
N VAL A 145 -17.54 -1.13 13.10
CA VAL A 145 -16.86 -2.43 13.20
C VAL A 145 -16.54 -2.74 14.66
N GLY A 146 -16.92 -3.94 15.10
CA GLY A 146 -16.67 -4.43 16.45
C GLY A 146 -17.61 -3.83 17.51
N GLU A 147 -18.69 -3.15 17.09
CA GLU A 147 -19.79 -2.77 17.98
C GLU A 147 -20.45 -4.02 18.57
N MET A 148 -20.82 -3.99 19.85
CA MET A 148 -21.55 -5.09 20.48
C MET A 148 -23.04 -4.97 20.14
N LEU A 149 -23.56 -5.98 19.46
CA LEU A 149 -24.98 -6.18 19.18
C LEU A 149 -25.51 -7.37 20.01
N PRO A 150 -26.83 -7.60 20.08
CA PRO A 150 -27.39 -8.76 20.78
C PRO A 150 -26.80 -10.09 20.33
N ASP A 151 -26.47 -10.22 19.04
CA ASP A 151 -25.91 -11.44 18.43
C ASP A 151 -24.37 -11.53 18.54
N GLY A 152 -23.73 -10.61 19.26
CA GLY A 152 -22.28 -10.54 19.42
C GLY A 152 -21.65 -9.33 18.71
N ARG A 153 -20.35 -9.42 18.38
CA ARG A 153 -19.64 -8.31 17.75
C ARG A 153 -20.02 -8.16 16.28
N ALA A 154 -20.42 -6.96 15.89
CA ALA A 154 -20.75 -6.59 14.53
C ALA A 154 -19.50 -6.59 13.64
N TYR A 155 -19.39 -7.62 12.81
CA TYR A 155 -18.45 -7.66 11.69
C TYR A 155 -19.24 -7.85 10.40
N ARG A 156 -18.87 -7.14 9.34
CA ARG A 156 -19.44 -7.40 8.01
C ARG A 156 -18.91 -8.74 7.50
N ALA A 157 -19.76 -9.59 6.93
CA ALA A 157 -19.49 -11.01 6.66
C ALA A 157 -18.21 -11.34 5.86
N TYR A 158 -17.62 -10.38 5.13
CA TYR A 158 -16.36 -10.55 4.38
C TYR A 158 -15.23 -9.61 4.84
N PHE A 159 -15.52 -8.75 5.81
CA PHE A 159 -14.50 -8.12 6.64
C PHE A 159 -13.86 -9.12 7.60
N THR A 160 -14.56 -10.21 7.93
CA THR A 160 -14.15 -11.19 8.94
C THR A 160 -12.84 -11.89 8.62
N ALA A 161 -12.68 -12.62 7.51
CA ALA A 161 -11.51 -13.49 7.32
C ALA A 161 -10.18 -12.71 7.34
N ASP A 162 -10.01 -11.73 6.45
CA ASP A 162 -8.76 -10.97 6.34
C ASP A 162 -8.53 -10.06 7.56
N PHE A 163 -9.57 -9.40 8.09
CA PHE A 163 -9.38 -8.50 9.22
C PHE A 163 -9.20 -9.25 10.54
N VAL A 164 -9.95 -10.33 10.79
CA VAL A 164 -9.72 -11.20 11.95
C VAL A 164 -8.33 -11.83 11.86
N TRP A 165 -7.88 -12.18 10.66
CA TRP A 165 -6.51 -12.64 10.47
C TRP A 165 -5.48 -11.61 10.93
N ARG A 166 -5.64 -10.36 10.48
CA ARG A 166 -4.78 -9.25 10.89
C ARG A 166 -4.84 -9.00 12.39
N MET A 167 -6.02 -9.08 13.02
CA MET A 167 -6.17 -8.95 14.46
C MET A 167 -5.41 -10.03 15.21
N ALA A 168 -5.56 -11.30 14.81
CA ALA A 168 -4.87 -12.41 15.46
C ALA A 168 -3.34 -12.26 15.34
N VAL A 169 -2.85 -11.90 14.15
CA VAL A 169 -1.41 -11.64 13.92
C VAL A 169 -0.91 -10.47 14.76
N ALA A 170 -1.61 -9.33 14.77
CA ALA A 170 -1.20 -8.16 15.54
C ALA A 170 -1.27 -8.40 17.06
N ALA A 171 -2.29 -9.12 17.56
CA ALA A 171 -2.41 -9.51 18.95
C ALA A 171 -1.31 -10.49 19.40
N GLU A 172 -0.87 -11.38 18.51
CA GLU A 172 0.25 -12.26 18.80
C GLU A 172 1.57 -11.48 18.80
N LEU A 173 1.79 -10.63 17.80
CA LEU A 173 2.97 -9.76 17.75
C LEU A 173 3.10 -8.87 18.98
N SER A 174 2.00 -8.34 19.52
CA SER A 174 2.02 -7.43 20.67
C SER A 174 2.57 -8.10 21.94
N LYS A 175 2.59 -9.44 22.00
CA LYS A 175 3.22 -10.21 23.09
C LYS A 175 4.74 -10.10 23.06
N GLY A 176 5.33 -9.83 21.90
CA GLY A 176 6.75 -9.51 21.74
C GLY A 176 7.67 -10.69 21.44
N THR A 177 7.13 -11.89 21.26
CA THR A 177 7.87 -13.09 20.82
C THR A 177 8.34 -12.94 19.37
N VAL A 178 9.58 -13.36 19.09
CA VAL A 178 10.17 -13.30 17.74
C VAL A 178 10.89 -14.63 17.43
N PRO A 179 10.52 -15.34 16.35
CA PRO A 179 9.30 -15.13 15.55
C PRO A 179 8.01 -15.27 16.40
N PRO A 180 6.92 -14.59 16.01
CA PRO A 180 5.62 -14.76 16.66
C PRO A 180 5.11 -16.20 16.54
N ARG A 181 4.29 -16.65 17.50
CA ARG A 181 3.67 -17.99 17.42
C ARG A 181 2.57 -17.99 16.38
N ASN A 182 2.25 -19.15 15.84
CA ASN A 182 1.11 -19.28 14.96
C ASN A 182 -0.19 -19.25 15.81
N PRO A 183 -1.09 -18.27 15.64
CA PRO A 183 -2.30 -18.21 16.45
C PRO A 183 -3.32 -19.30 16.08
N TYR A 184 -3.14 -20.00 14.94
CA TYR A 184 -4.05 -21.02 14.44
C TYR A 184 -3.57 -22.45 14.65
N TYR A 185 -2.26 -22.65 14.83
CA TYR A 185 -1.65 -23.97 14.93
C TYR A 185 -0.81 -24.08 16.20
N ARG A 186 -1.17 -25.03 17.06
CA ARG A 186 -0.52 -25.24 18.35
C ARG A 186 0.94 -25.67 18.16
N GLY A 187 1.85 -24.95 18.81
CA GLY A 187 3.29 -25.28 18.80
C GLY A 187 4.03 -24.83 17.55
N ASP A 188 3.35 -24.17 16.61
CA ASP A 188 3.96 -23.68 15.38
C ASP A 188 4.36 -22.19 15.48
N ARG A 189 5.26 -21.77 14.60
CA ARG A 189 5.64 -20.36 14.40
C ARG A 189 4.82 -19.77 13.26
N LEU A 190 4.54 -18.47 13.33
CA LEU A 190 3.77 -17.81 12.28
C LEU A 190 4.59 -17.69 10.99
N ARG A 191 4.21 -18.46 9.98
CA ARG A 191 4.80 -18.45 8.64
C ARG A 191 4.09 -17.46 7.73
N TYR A 192 4.25 -16.18 8.02
CA TYR A 192 3.55 -15.10 7.33
C TYR A 192 4.37 -13.81 7.38
N TYR A 193 4.26 -12.95 6.37
CA TYR A 193 4.97 -11.66 6.34
C TYR A 193 4.33 -10.66 7.31
N TRP A 194 4.79 -10.70 8.57
CA TRP A 194 4.15 -9.97 9.66
C TRP A 194 4.70 -8.56 9.91
N LEU A 195 5.70 -8.09 9.15
CA LEU A 195 6.33 -6.76 9.31
C LEU A 195 5.29 -5.63 9.34
N ALA A 196 4.32 -5.67 8.43
CA ALA A 196 3.34 -4.60 8.30
C ALA A 196 2.36 -4.51 9.48
N HIS A 197 2.33 -5.53 10.33
CA HIS A 197 1.52 -5.58 11.54
C HIS A 197 2.31 -5.17 12.79
N LEU A 198 3.62 -4.92 12.66
CA LEU A 198 4.49 -4.66 13.80
C LEU A 198 4.17 -3.30 14.46
N VAL A 199 4.01 -2.24 13.67
CA VAL A 199 3.64 -0.91 14.16
C VAL A 199 2.30 -0.94 14.91
N PRO A 200 1.19 -1.43 14.32
CA PRO A 200 -0.08 -1.48 15.05
C PRO A 200 -0.06 -2.45 16.25
N ALA A 201 0.74 -3.52 16.22
CA ALA A 201 0.91 -4.40 17.39
C ALA A 201 1.58 -3.67 18.57
N ALA A 202 2.57 -2.82 18.28
CA ALA A 202 3.24 -2.02 19.30
C ALA A 202 2.35 -0.89 19.81
N GLU A 203 1.62 -0.19 18.94
CA GLU A 203 0.61 0.80 19.37
C GLU A 203 -0.44 0.15 20.27
N TYR A 204 -0.96 -1.02 19.90
CA TYR A 204 -1.91 -1.74 20.73
C TYR A 204 -1.30 -2.13 22.08
N ARG A 205 -0.06 -2.64 22.11
CA ARG A 205 0.64 -2.97 23.36
C ARG A 205 0.68 -1.80 24.34
N GLU A 206 0.96 -0.59 23.84
CA GLU A 206 1.08 0.62 24.66
C GLU A 206 -0.29 1.25 25.01
N LEU A 207 -1.33 0.98 24.22
CA LEU A 207 -2.65 1.60 24.36
C LEU A 207 -3.77 0.63 24.79
N ALA A 208 -3.44 -0.63 25.09
CA ALA A 208 -4.39 -1.75 25.30
C ALA A 208 -5.52 -1.54 26.32
N PRO A 209 -5.44 -0.67 27.36
CA PRO A 209 -6.63 -0.38 28.18
C PRO A 209 -7.51 0.74 27.61
N ARG A 210 -7.02 1.55 26.67
CA ARG A 210 -7.69 2.76 26.16
C ARG A 210 -8.27 2.59 24.76
N VAL A 211 -7.70 1.70 23.96
CA VAL A 211 -8.05 1.52 22.55
C VAL A 211 -8.10 0.03 22.22
N ARG A 212 -9.15 -0.38 21.49
CA ARG A 212 -9.28 -1.77 21.03
C ARG A 212 -8.37 -2.03 19.83
N LEU A 213 -7.90 -3.26 19.65
CA LEU A 213 -7.01 -3.62 18.55
C LEU A 213 -7.64 -3.34 17.17
N GLU A 214 -8.94 -3.58 17.02
CA GLU A 214 -9.73 -3.26 15.83
C GLU A 214 -9.55 -1.78 15.44
N GLN A 215 -9.64 -0.89 16.43
CA GLN A 215 -9.58 0.55 16.23
C GLN A 215 -8.16 0.98 15.82
N VAL A 216 -7.13 0.40 16.44
CA VAL A 216 -5.73 0.62 16.05
C VAL A 216 -5.51 0.24 14.58
N LEU A 217 -5.96 -0.95 14.19
CA LEU A 217 -5.82 -1.43 12.82
C LEU A 217 -6.61 -0.59 11.81
N LEU A 218 -7.82 -0.16 12.14
CA LEU A 218 -8.65 0.67 11.27
C LEU A 218 -8.05 2.06 11.07
N VAL A 219 -7.58 2.73 12.12
CA VAL A 219 -6.93 4.05 12.01
C VAL A 219 -5.62 3.96 11.23
N ASN A 220 -4.81 2.90 11.44
CA ASN A 220 -3.63 2.65 10.62
C ASN A 220 -3.98 2.43 9.15
N SER A 221 -5.04 1.66 8.87
CA SER A 221 -5.50 1.41 7.50
C SER A 221 -5.95 2.72 6.83
N LEU A 222 -6.60 3.62 7.57
CA LEU A 222 -6.94 4.97 7.11
C LEU A 222 -5.67 5.76 6.76
N GLY A 223 -4.69 5.81 7.68
CA GLY A 223 -3.41 6.48 7.51
C GLY A 223 -2.66 6.02 6.27
N LEU A 224 -2.45 4.70 6.15
CA LEU A 224 -1.77 4.07 5.02
C LEU A 224 -2.56 4.17 3.71
N GLY A 225 -3.90 4.15 3.77
CA GLY A 225 -4.74 4.39 2.61
C GLY A 225 -4.57 5.80 2.05
N MET A 226 -4.48 6.81 2.92
CA MET A 226 -4.22 8.19 2.51
C MET A 226 -2.85 8.34 1.86
N THR A 227 -1.78 7.78 2.46
CA THR A 227 -0.44 7.84 1.88
C THR A 227 -0.37 7.11 0.55
N PHE A 228 -1.06 5.98 0.41
CA PHE A 228 -1.17 5.24 -0.84
C PHE A 228 -1.87 6.06 -1.94
N MET A 229 -3.00 6.72 -1.64
CA MET A 229 -3.71 7.54 -2.63
C MET A 229 -2.92 8.77 -3.06
N LEU A 230 -2.16 9.39 -2.14
CA LEU A 230 -1.23 10.46 -2.47
C LEU A 230 -0.09 9.97 -3.40
N PHE A 231 0.45 8.79 -3.11
CA PHE A 231 1.44 8.15 -3.97
C PHE A 231 0.88 7.85 -5.36
N LEU A 232 -0.30 7.23 -5.43
CA LEU A 232 -0.96 6.88 -6.69
C LEU A 232 -1.20 8.14 -7.54
N TYR A 233 -1.61 9.24 -6.92
CA TYR A 233 -1.76 10.52 -7.60
C TYR A 233 -0.43 11.01 -8.19
N ALA A 234 0.65 11.03 -7.41
CA ALA A 234 1.98 11.41 -7.91
C ALA A 234 2.47 10.49 -9.03
N PHE A 235 2.24 9.20 -8.89
CA PHE A 235 2.54 8.20 -9.91
C PHE A 235 1.81 8.57 -11.21
N VAL A 236 0.47 8.64 -11.22
CA VAL A 236 -0.31 8.99 -12.41
C VAL A 236 0.07 10.35 -13.00
N ARG A 237 0.36 11.35 -12.15
CA ARG A 237 0.76 12.70 -12.58
C ARG A 237 2.08 12.74 -13.35
N GLN A 238 2.90 11.70 -13.27
CA GLN A 238 4.09 11.58 -14.11
C GLN A 238 3.76 11.53 -15.61
N TRP A 239 2.61 10.94 -15.96
CA TRP A 239 2.20 10.76 -17.36
C TRP A 239 1.00 11.64 -17.75
N VAL A 240 0.27 12.17 -16.77
CA VAL A 240 -0.91 13.02 -17.00
C VAL A 240 -0.62 14.47 -16.65
N THR A 241 -0.75 15.36 -17.63
CA THR A 241 -0.42 16.79 -17.49
C THR A 241 -1.47 17.58 -16.70
N ARG A 242 -2.75 17.20 -16.78
CA ARG A 242 -3.86 17.91 -16.16
C ARG A 242 -4.21 17.30 -14.78
N PRO A 243 -4.18 18.08 -13.67
CA PRO A 243 -4.51 17.59 -12.33
C PRO A 243 -5.87 16.91 -12.22
N ALA A 244 -6.91 17.49 -12.84
CA ALA A 244 -8.26 16.95 -12.83
C ALA A 244 -8.36 15.59 -13.54
N ALA A 245 -7.60 15.38 -14.62
CA ALA A 245 -7.59 14.10 -15.33
C ALA A 245 -6.87 13.02 -14.51
N ALA A 246 -5.78 13.36 -13.83
CA ALA A 246 -5.10 12.42 -12.93
C ALA A 246 -5.97 12.06 -11.72
N PHE A 247 -6.65 13.05 -11.13
CA PHE A 247 -7.66 12.83 -10.10
C PHE A 247 -8.74 11.84 -10.59
N ALA A 248 -9.33 12.12 -11.76
CA ALA A 248 -10.35 11.27 -12.35
C ALA A 248 -9.83 9.85 -12.59
N GLY A 249 -8.62 9.68 -13.13
CA GLY A 249 -7.98 8.37 -13.31
C GLY A 249 -7.84 7.61 -11.99
N CYS A 250 -7.35 8.25 -10.94
CA CYS A 250 -7.23 7.64 -9.61
C CYS A 250 -8.61 7.27 -9.03
N ALA A 251 -9.61 8.15 -9.17
CA ALA A 251 -10.96 7.92 -8.68
C ALA A 251 -11.68 6.79 -9.45
N ILE A 252 -11.53 6.72 -10.78
CA ILE A 252 -12.08 5.65 -11.61
C ILE A 252 -11.48 4.30 -11.20
N ILE A 253 -10.16 4.20 -11.05
CA ILE A 253 -9.53 2.93 -10.62
C ILE A 253 -10.03 2.53 -9.23
N LEU A 254 -10.30 3.49 -8.35
CA LEU A 254 -10.80 3.24 -7.00
C LEU A 254 -12.26 2.76 -6.97
N PHE A 255 -13.16 3.43 -7.69
CA PHE A 255 -14.60 3.15 -7.64
C PHE A 255 -15.08 2.13 -8.67
N CYS A 256 -14.39 2.06 -9.81
CA CYS A 256 -14.75 1.24 -10.94
C CYS A 256 -13.71 0.14 -11.16
N SER A 257 -13.20 -0.47 -10.10
CA SER A 257 -12.09 -1.44 -10.19
C SER A 257 -12.43 -2.72 -10.95
N SER A 258 -13.70 -3.11 -11.03
CA SER A 258 -14.14 -4.38 -11.62
C SER A 258 -15.57 -4.31 -12.17
N PHE A 259 -15.92 -5.27 -13.05
CA PHE A 259 -17.29 -5.52 -13.52
C PHE A 259 -18.00 -6.64 -12.74
N GLU A 260 -17.36 -7.27 -11.76
CA GLU A 260 -17.89 -8.43 -11.02
C GLU A 260 -19.28 -8.17 -10.41
N GLY A 261 -19.48 -7.00 -9.80
CA GLY A 261 -20.77 -6.63 -9.22
C GLY A 261 -21.85 -6.35 -10.27
N LEU A 262 -21.49 -5.70 -11.38
CA LEU A 262 -22.40 -5.43 -12.49
C LEU A 262 -22.84 -6.74 -13.15
N GLU A 263 -21.91 -7.66 -13.35
CA GLU A 263 -22.17 -8.95 -13.95
C GLU A 263 -23.17 -9.75 -13.10
N ARG A 264 -22.97 -9.84 -11.77
CA ARG A 264 -23.93 -10.51 -10.87
C ARG A 264 -25.29 -9.81 -10.81
N LEU A 265 -25.32 -8.48 -10.82
CA LEU A 265 -26.56 -7.70 -10.88
C LEU A 265 -27.37 -8.06 -12.13
N LEU A 266 -26.73 -8.08 -13.30
CA LEU A 266 -27.37 -8.41 -14.57
C LEU A 266 -27.82 -9.88 -14.62
N HIS A 267 -27.03 -10.79 -14.07
CA HIS A 267 -27.37 -12.22 -13.98
C HIS A 267 -28.65 -12.44 -13.15
N LEU A 268 -28.70 -11.87 -11.94
CA LEU A 268 -29.87 -12.00 -11.05
C LEU A 268 -31.11 -11.34 -11.64
N TRP A 269 -30.96 -10.14 -12.21
CA TRP A 269 -32.07 -9.41 -12.82
C TRP A 269 -32.68 -10.17 -14.01
N ARG A 270 -31.86 -10.70 -14.92
CA ARG A 270 -32.34 -11.49 -16.07
C ARG A 270 -32.96 -12.82 -15.66
N GLY A 271 -32.48 -13.41 -14.57
CA GLY A 271 -33.04 -14.65 -14.00
C GLY A 271 -34.31 -14.45 -13.17
N GLY A 272 -34.76 -13.21 -12.96
CA GLY A 272 -35.90 -12.92 -12.08
C GLY A 272 -35.63 -13.24 -10.60
N HIS A 273 -34.36 -13.32 -10.18
CA HIS A 273 -33.96 -13.56 -8.80
C HIS A 273 -33.98 -12.26 -7.99
N SER A 274 -34.14 -12.38 -6.66
CA SER A 274 -34.07 -11.22 -5.78
C SER A 274 -32.66 -10.59 -5.79
N LEU A 275 -32.62 -9.27 -5.90
CA LEU A 275 -31.37 -8.49 -5.80
C LEU A 275 -30.86 -8.40 -4.36
N ASP A 276 -31.64 -8.81 -3.36
CA ASP A 276 -31.19 -8.85 -1.97
C ASP A 276 -29.98 -9.77 -1.77
N VAL A 277 -29.81 -10.77 -2.64
CA VAL A 277 -28.64 -11.67 -2.65
C VAL A 277 -27.32 -10.88 -2.81
N LEU A 278 -27.33 -9.74 -3.51
CA LEU A 278 -26.14 -8.90 -3.66
C LEU A 278 -25.64 -8.32 -2.33
N ARG A 279 -26.50 -8.24 -1.30
CA ARG A 279 -26.11 -7.75 0.03
C ARG A 279 -25.26 -8.76 0.81
N THR A 280 -25.36 -10.04 0.45
CA THR A 280 -24.66 -11.15 1.12
C THR A 280 -23.63 -11.83 0.20
N LEU A 281 -23.57 -11.45 -1.07
CA LEU A 281 -22.59 -11.95 -2.03
C LEU A 281 -21.23 -11.24 -1.87
N ASN A 282 -20.15 -12.02 -1.90
CA ASN A 282 -18.81 -11.45 -2.03
C ASN A 282 -18.56 -11.07 -3.50
N ILE A 283 -18.67 -9.77 -3.80
CA ILE A 283 -18.50 -9.26 -5.15
C ILE A 283 -17.08 -9.50 -5.67
N ASP A 284 -16.05 -9.52 -4.82
CA ASP A 284 -14.65 -9.73 -5.23
C ASP A 284 -14.30 -11.20 -5.48
N ALA A 285 -15.23 -12.10 -5.19
CA ALA A 285 -15.04 -13.53 -5.40
C ALA A 285 -15.86 -14.06 -6.58
N VAL A 286 -16.53 -13.20 -7.35
CA VAL A 286 -17.42 -13.64 -8.43
C VAL A 286 -16.61 -14.37 -9.50
N THR A 287 -15.50 -13.78 -9.93
CA THR A 287 -14.59 -14.42 -10.90
C THR A 287 -14.07 -15.75 -10.40
N ARG A 288 -13.75 -15.84 -9.10
CA ARG A 288 -13.30 -17.09 -8.48
C ARG A 288 -14.39 -18.14 -8.38
N TRP A 289 -15.57 -17.79 -7.88
CA TRP A 289 -16.63 -18.74 -7.53
C TRP A 289 -17.42 -19.21 -8.74
N PHE A 290 -17.70 -18.31 -9.68
CA PHE A 290 -18.55 -18.62 -10.83
C PHE A 290 -17.76 -18.92 -12.11
N TYR A 291 -16.55 -18.38 -12.24
CA TYR A 291 -15.72 -18.55 -13.45
C TYR A 291 -14.42 -19.33 -13.19
N GLN A 292 -14.19 -19.76 -11.94
CA GLN A 292 -12.99 -20.48 -11.50
C GLN A 292 -11.69 -19.74 -11.83
N GLY A 293 -11.77 -18.41 -11.98
CA GLY A 293 -10.62 -17.55 -12.24
C GLY A 293 -9.78 -17.30 -11.01
N LEU A 294 -8.56 -16.78 -11.22
CA LEU A 294 -7.78 -16.18 -10.14
C LEU A 294 -8.39 -14.79 -9.86
N PRO A 295 -8.83 -14.51 -8.61
CA PRO A 295 -9.37 -13.20 -8.29
C PRO A 295 -8.28 -12.15 -8.40
N ILE A 296 -8.58 -11.02 -9.03
CA ILE A 296 -7.73 -9.83 -8.98
C ILE A 296 -8.42 -8.84 -8.06
N ASP A 297 -7.80 -8.61 -6.91
CA ASP A 297 -8.33 -7.73 -5.89
C ASP A 297 -8.39 -6.28 -6.39
N GLY A 298 -9.57 -5.67 -6.27
CA GLY A 298 -9.76 -4.27 -6.60
C GLY A 298 -9.00 -3.34 -5.67
N LEU A 299 -8.74 -2.11 -6.12
CA LEU A 299 -8.05 -1.09 -5.31
C LEU A 299 -8.81 -0.77 -4.01
N HIS A 300 -10.14 -0.84 -4.04
CA HIS A 300 -10.98 -0.68 -2.85
C HIS A 300 -10.62 -1.72 -1.77
N ARG A 301 -10.37 -2.98 -2.16
CA ARG A 301 -10.01 -4.08 -1.27
C ARG A 301 -8.65 -3.81 -0.62
N LEU A 302 -7.70 -3.27 -1.38
CA LEU A 302 -6.38 -2.88 -0.87
C LEU A 302 -6.46 -1.78 0.19
N LEU A 303 -7.34 -0.79 0.01
CA LEU A 303 -7.57 0.27 1.02
C LEU A 303 -8.25 -0.26 2.28
N TRP A 304 -9.05 -1.31 2.17
CA TRP A 304 -9.89 -1.81 3.26
C TRP A 304 -9.24 -2.91 4.07
N TYR A 305 -8.85 -4.00 3.42
CA TYR A 305 -8.47 -5.23 4.12
C TYR A 305 -6.97 -5.40 4.19
N GLN A 306 -6.24 -4.81 3.25
CA GLN A 306 -4.85 -5.14 2.98
C GLN A 306 -3.95 -3.90 2.79
N PRO A 307 -3.92 -2.93 3.74
CA PRO A 307 -3.11 -1.72 3.62
C PRO A 307 -1.59 -1.98 3.56
N HIS A 308 -1.17 -3.18 3.97
CA HIS A 308 0.20 -3.62 3.83
C HIS A 308 0.54 -3.94 2.36
N HIS A 309 -0.39 -4.59 1.63
CA HIS A 309 -0.24 -4.80 0.20
C HIS A 309 -0.28 -3.48 -0.57
N SER A 310 -1.14 -2.51 -0.20
CA SER A 310 -1.12 -1.18 -0.82
C SER A 310 0.24 -0.48 -0.63
N THR A 311 0.80 -0.52 0.58
CA THR A 311 2.12 0.03 0.86
C THR A 311 3.22 -0.71 0.08
N GLY A 312 3.14 -2.05 0.00
CA GLY A 312 4.04 -2.87 -0.81
C GLY A 312 3.98 -2.50 -2.29
N TYR A 313 2.78 -2.42 -2.88
CA TYR A 313 2.59 -1.99 -4.26
C TYR A 313 3.19 -0.60 -4.49
N ALA A 314 2.94 0.37 -3.61
CA ALA A 314 3.50 1.71 -3.74
C ALA A 314 5.03 1.71 -3.67
N LEU A 315 5.65 0.90 -2.81
CA LEU A 315 7.11 0.75 -2.76
C LEU A 315 7.68 0.14 -4.04
N GLY A 316 7.08 -0.92 -4.58
CA GLY A 316 7.58 -1.53 -5.82
C GLY A 316 7.30 -0.66 -7.06
N LEU A 317 6.14 0.00 -7.14
CA LEU A 317 5.84 0.99 -8.19
C LEU A 317 6.72 2.24 -8.08
N SER A 318 7.19 2.58 -6.88
CA SER A 318 8.18 3.65 -6.70
C SER A 318 9.46 3.36 -7.46
N CYS A 319 9.88 2.11 -7.63
CA CYS A 319 11.05 1.77 -8.43
C CYS A 319 10.85 2.16 -9.90
N LEU A 320 9.69 1.85 -10.48
CA LEU A 320 9.35 2.26 -11.85
C LEU A 320 9.30 3.78 -11.96
N LEU A 321 8.71 4.46 -10.98
CA LEU A 321 8.64 5.92 -10.92
C LEU A 321 10.03 6.55 -10.88
N VAL A 322 10.89 6.05 -10.00
CA VAL A 322 12.28 6.49 -9.82
C VAL A 322 13.10 6.28 -11.11
N LEU A 323 12.96 5.12 -11.76
CA LEU A 323 13.61 4.86 -13.06
C LEU A 323 13.14 5.84 -14.14
N ALA A 324 11.83 6.13 -14.19
CA ALA A 324 11.27 7.06 -15.16
C ALA A 324 11.68 8.52 -14.93
N GLN A 325 11.99 8.89 -13.68
CA GLN A 325 12.29 10.27 -13.28
C GLN A 325 13.79 10.55 -13.11
N ALA A 326 14.63 9.52 -13.15
CA ALA A 326 16.05 9.67 -12.93
C ALA A 326 16.76 10.32 -14.11
N ARG A 327 17.64 11.27 -13.79
CA ARG A 327 18.58 11.86 -14.78
C ARG A 327 19.55 10.80 -15.31
N HIS A 328 19.97 9.89 -14.44
CA HIS A 328 20.87 8.77 -14.74
C HIS A 328 20.23 7.46 -14.28
N PRO A 329 19.27 6.90 -15.05
CA PRO A 329 18.41 5.78 -14.64
C PRO A 329 19.17 4.45 -14.45
N LEU A 330 20.40 4.34 -14.96
CA LEU A 330 21.22 3.14 -14.85
C LEU A 330 22.42 3.33 -13.93
N SER A 331 22.44 4.42 -13.14
CA SER A 331 23.50 4.62 -12.15
C SER A 331 23.41 3.57 -11.04
N VAL A 332 24.58 3.12 -10.57
CA VAL A 332 24.71 2.09 -9.52
C VAL A 332 23.92 2.46 -8.27
N SER A 333 24.01 3.71 -7.82
CA SER A 333 23.29 4.19 -6.63
C SER A 333 21.77 4.14 -6.79
N LEU A 334 21.25 4.48 -7.98
CA LEU A 334 19.81 4.44 -8.23
C LEU A 334 19.29 3.01 -8.30
N LEU A 335 20.04 2.10 -8.91
CA LEU A 335 19.67 0.69 -8.97
C LEU A 335 19.74 0.03 -7.59
N ALA A 336 20.74 0.39 -6.76
CA ALA A 336 20.76 0.01 -5.34
C ALA A 336 19.54 0.54 -4.57
N TYR A 337 19.13 1.77 -4.86
CA TYR A 337 17.93 2.35 -4.25
C TYR A 337 16.65 1.62 -4.69
N CYS A 338 16.51 1.28 -5.98
CA CYS A 338 15.41 0.46 -6.48
C CYS A 338 15.42 -0.94 -5.83
N GLY A 339 16.60 -1.55 -5.68
CA GLY A 339 16.77 -2.81 -4.95
C GLY A 339 16.31 -2.72 -3.50
N THR A 340 16.60 -1.60 -2.83
CA THR A 340 16.16 -1.34 -1.46
C THR A 340 14.63 -1.22 -1.39
N LEU A 341 14.02 -0.44 -2.27
CA LEU A 341 12.55 -0.31 -2.35
C LEU A 341 11.86 -1.64 -2.67
N LEU A 342 12.42 -2.48 -3.55
CA LEU A 342 11.93 -3.84 -3.80
C LEU A 342 12.13 -4.77 -2.60
N GLY A 343 13.23 -4.65 -1.86
CA GLY A 343 13.44 -5.36 -0.60
C GLY A 343 12.41 -4.98 0.47
N LEU A 344 12.11 -3.69 0.61
CA LEU A 344 11.04 -3.21 1.49
C LEU A 344 9.66 -3.72 1.03
N CYS A 345 9.42 -3.70 -0.28
CA CYS A 345 8.22 -4.29 -0.88
C CYS A 345 8.10 -5.77 -0.51
N LEU A 346 9.18 -6.56 -0.60
CA LEU A 346 9.19 -8.00 -0.30
C LEU A 346 8.87 -8.30 1.16
N LEU A 347 9.39 -7.51 2.09
CA LEU A 347 9.15 -7.68 3.52
C LEU A 347 7.72 -7.29 3.94
N LEU A 348 7.06 -6.41 3.21
CA LEU A 348 5.68 -5.99 3.48
C LEU A 348 4.64 -6.77 2.66
N SER A 349 5.00 -7.21 1.46
CA SER A 349 4.16 -7.91 0.48
C SER A 349 5.02 -8.73 -0.48
N THR A 350 5.29 -9.98 -0.13
CA THR A 350 6.12 -10.88 -0.94
C THR A 350 5.56 -11.07 -2.35
N PHE A 351 4.23 -11.24 -2.48
CA PHE A 351 3.56 -11.42 -3.77
C PHE A 351 3.72 -10.19 -4.69
N SER A 352 3.47 -8.98 -4.18
CA SER A 352 3.67 -7.75 -4.96
C SER A 352 5.13 -7.59 -5.39
N ALA A 353 6.07 -7.92 -4.52
CA ALA A 353 7.50 -7.80 -4.80
C ALA A 353 7.94 -8.71 -5.94
N MET A 354 7.45 -9.96 -6.01
CA MET A 354 7.76 -10.85 -7.13
C MET A 354 7.36 -10.23 -8.47
N MET A 355 6.11 -9.79 -8.59
CA MET A 355 5.59 -9.21 -9.84
C MET A 355 6.32 -7.91 -10.21
N LEU A 356 6.51 -7.01 -9.24
CA LEU A 356 7.12 -5.71 -9.47
C LEU A 356 8.63 -5.81 -9.71
N THR A 357 9.31 -6.81 -9.15
CA THR A 357 10.72 -7.07 -9.46
C THR A 357 10.90 -7.43 -10.93
N VAL A 358 10.02 -8.28 -11.47
CA VAL A 358 10.03 -8.63 -12.90
C VAL A 358 9.76 -7.38 -13.75
N ALA A 359 8.73 -6.59 -13.42
CA ALA A 359 8.42 -5.36 -14.16
C ALA A 359 9.59 -4.36 -14.16
N VAL A 360 10.23 -4.16 -13.00
CA VAL A 360 11.40 -3.27 -12.86
C VAL A 360 12.61 -3.80 -13.63
N ALA A 361 12.86 -5.11 -13.59
CA ALA A 361 13.94 -5.74 -14.35
C ALA A 361 13.75 -5.56 -15.86
N VAL A 362 12.53 -5.78 -16.35
CA VAL A 362 12.18 -5.55 -17.77
C VAL A 362 12.36 -4.08 -18.14
N ALA A 363 11.85 -3.14 -17.34
CA ALA A 363 12.01 -1.71 -17.59
C ALA A 363 13.49 -1.29 -17.62
N ALA A 364 14.29 -1.78 -16.68
CA ALA A 364 15.73 -1.53 -16.64
C ALA A 364 16.44 -2.13 -17.87
N ALA A 365 16.10 -3.35 -18.28
CA ALA A 365 16.67 -3.99 -19.47
C ALA A 365 16.35 -3.20 -20.75
N VAL A 366 15.12 -2.74 -20.90
CA VAL A 366 14.72 -1.86 -22.02
C VAL A 366 15.56 -0.58 -22.03
N LEU A 367 15.76 0.05 -20.87
CA LEU A 367 16.59 1.25 -20.76
C LEU A 367 18.06 1.00 -21.13
N VAL A 368 18.63 -0.14 -20.70
CA VAL A 368 20.00 -0.54 -21.07
C VAL A 368 20.13 -0.68 -22.59
N VAL A 369 19.18 -1.36 -23.24
CA VAL A 369 19.16 -1.55 -24.69
C VAL A 369 19.05 -0.21 -25.42
N GLN A 370 18.09 0.64 -25.02
CA GLN A 370 17.84 1.93 -25.65
C GLN A 370 19.04 2.88 -25.52
N ARG A 371 19.70 2.90 -24.36
CA ARG A 371 20.86 3.77 -24.10
C ARG A 371 22.19 3.17 -24.50
N ARG A 372 22.22 1.89 -24.91
CA ARG A 372 23.42 1.12 -25.24
C ARG A 372 24.46 1.08 -24.10
N GLU A 373 23.99 1.12 -22.85
CA GLU A 373 24.82 1.15 -21.65
C GLU A 373 25.08 -0.28 -21.09
N TRP A 374 25.48 -1.22 -21.95
CA TRP A 374 25.64 -2.64 -21.60
C TRP A 374 26.60 -2.88 -20.41
N TRP A 375 27.61 -2.03 -20.28
CA TRP A 375 28.59 -2.11 -19.18
C TRP A 375 28.02 -1.69 -17.82
N ALA A 376 26.90 -0.96 -17.78
CA ALA A 376 26.21 -0.64 -16.54
C ALA A 376 25.47 -1.87 -15.97
N LEU A 377 25.14 -2.85 -16.81
CA LEU A 377 24.32 -4.00 -16.45
C LEU A 377 24.92 -4.84 -15.30
N PRO A 378 26.19 -5.30 -15.32
CA PRO A 378 26.69 -6.14 -14.24
C PRO A 378 26.77 -5.38 -12.90
N LYS A 379 27.31 -4.16 -12.89
CA LYS A 379 27.44 -3.36 -11.67
C LYS A 379 26.07 -2.95 -11.12
N GLY A 380 25.18 -2.52 -12.01
CA GLY A 380 23.82 -2.14 -11.67
C GLY A 380 22.97 -3.30 -11.17
N ALA A 381 23.07 -4.47 -11.80
CA ALA A 381 22.37 -5.67 -11.40
C ALA A 381 22.82 -6.14 -10.01
N VAL A 382 24.14 -6.19 -9.74
CA VAL A 382 24.65 -6.54 -8.41
C VAL A 382 24.18 -5.54 -7.36
N ALA A 383 24.26 -4.24 -7.67
CA ALA A 383 23.85 -3.19 -6.75
C ALA A 383 22.36 -3.24 -6.40
N GLY A 384 21.48 -3.51 -7.39
CA GLY A 384 20.05 -3.68 -7.15
C GLY A 384 19.69 -5.02 -6.50
N ALA A 385 20.40 -6.10 -6.84
CA ALA A 385 20.13 -7.43 -6.28
C ALA A 385 20.54 -7.54 -4.81
N LEU A 386 21.59 -6.85 -4.37
CA LEU A 386 22.15 -7.02 -3.02
C LEU A 386 21.17 -6.63 -1.89
N PRO A 387 20.51 -5.46 -1.91
CA PRO A 387 19.48 -5.13 -0.90
C PRO A 387 18.28 -6.08 -0.94
N LEU A 388 17.86 -6.51 -2.14
CA LEU A 388 16.76 -7.46 -2.30
C LEU A 388 17.13 -8.85 -1.75
N ALA A 389 18.33 -9.33 -2.00
CA ALA A 389 18.86 -10.57 -1.43
C ALA A 389 18.96 -10.49 0.10
N GLY A 390 19.37 -9.33 0.64
CA GLY A 390 19.32 -9.05 2.07
C GLY A 390 17.90 -9.17 2.65
N ALA A 391 16.91 -8.61 1.96
CA ALA A 391 15.50 -8.73 2.35
C ALA A 391 15.00 -10.18 2.29
N VAL A 392 15.42 -10.97 1.29
CA VAL A 392 15.15 -12.42 1.22
C VAL A 392 15.76 -13.13 2.42
N GLY A 393 17.01 -12.83 2.77
CA GLY A 393 17.67 -13.38 3.96
C GLY A 393 16.92 -13.04 5.25
N ILE A 394 16.43 -11.82 5.40
CA ILE A 394 15.58 -11.41 6.53
C ILE A 394 14.27 -12.20 6.52
N ALA A 395 13.60 -12.35 5.38
CA ALA A 395 12.36 -13.11 5.26
C ALA A 395 12.55 -14.58 5.67
N PHE A 396 13.66 -15.21 5.28
CA PHE A 396 14.00 -16.57 5.73
C PHE A 396 14.28 -16.62 7.23
N ALA A 397 15.09 -15.69 7.76
CA ALA A 397 15.40 -15.64 9.18
C ALA A 397 14.15 -15.43 10.05
N MET A 398 13.19 -14.63 9.57
CA MET A 398 11.91 -14.38 10.22
C MET A 398 10.84 -15.44 9.93
N GLN A 399 11.18 -16.46 9.13
CA GLN A 399 10.29 -17.56 8.73
C GLN A 399 9.02 -17.09 8.02
N TYR A 400 9.11 -16.06 7.16
CA TYR A 400 7.96 -15.57 6.40
C TYR A 400 7.46 -16.57 5.36
N ILE A 401 8.36 -17.43 4.88
CA ILE A 401 8.08 -18.39 3.81
C ILE A 401 7.66 -19.71 4.44
N ASP A 402 6.54 -20.24 3.97
CA ASP A 402 6.15 -21.61 4.29
C ASP A 402 7.01 -22.59 3.48
N SER A 403 8.15 -22.98 4.03
CA SER A 403 9.07 -23.92 3.42
C SER A 403 9.11 -25.20 4.26
N GLY A 404 8.44 -26.26 3.80
CA GLY A 404 8.48 -27.59 4.42
C GLY A 404 7.55 -28.59 3.73
N GLU A 405 7.61 -29.86 4.15
CA GLU A 405 6.74 -30.95 3.63
C GLU A 405 5.23 -30.68 3.81
N ARG A 406 4.87 -29.70 4.64
CA ARG A 406 3.51 -29.21 4.87
C ARG A 406 3.27 -27.83 4.26
N SER A 407 4.01 -27.45 3.21
CA SER A 407 3.79 -26.17 2.53
C SER A 407 2.33 -26.08 2.10
N LEU A 408 1.64 -25.04 2.60
CA LEU A 408 0.27 -24.71 2.20
C LEU A 408 0.23 -24.05 0.81
N MET A 409 1.40 -23.68 0.26
CA MET A 409 1.52 -23.05 -1.05
C MET A 409 2.19 -23.98 -2.06
N GLU A 410 1.51 -24.18 -3.18
CA GLU A 410 2.02 -24.83 -4.37
C GLU A 410 1.99 -23.82 -5.53
N VAL A 411 3.07 -23.74 -6.30
CA VAL A 411 3.11 -22.92 -7.51
C VAL A 411 2.64 -23.78 -8.67
N ILE A 412 1.35 -23.67 -8.99
CA ILE A 412 0.74 -24.37 -10.11
C ILE A 412 0.25 -23.38 -11.16
N VAL A 413 0.28 -23.80 -12.42
CA VAL A 413 -0.46 -23.10 -13.48
C VAL A 413 -1.92 -23.41 -13.26
N ASN A 414 -2.74 -22.39 -12.98
CA ASN A 414 -4.18 -22.57 -12.88
C ASN A 414 -4.76 -22.76 -14.31
N PRO A 415 -5.23 -23.97 -14.68
CA PRO A 415 -5.72 -24.24 -16.03
C PRO A 415 -6.97 -23.42 -16.38
N MET A 416 -7.79 -23.06 -15.39
CA MET A 416 -8.95 -22.19 -15.56
C MET A 416 -8.56 -20.73 -15.77
N ALA A 417 -7.45 -20.29 -15.16
CA ALA A 417 -6.89 -18.97 -15.43
C ALA A 417 -6.35 -18.85 -16.86
N VAL A 418 -5.84 -19.94 -17.45
CA VAL A 418 -5.37 -19.94 -18.84
C VAL A 418 -6.53 -19.96 -19.84
N THR A 419 -7.53 -20.80 -19.59
CA THR A 419 -8.66 -20.99 -20.53
C THR A 419 -9.63 -19.79 -20.53
N ASN A 420 -9.89 -19.19 -19.37
CA ASN A 420 -10.81 -18.06 -19.22
C ASN A 420 -10.11 -16.70 -19.03
N ALA A 421 -8.81 -16.59 -19.31
CA ALA A 421 -8.02 -15.38 -19.08
C ALA A 421 -8.71 -14.08 -19.56
N PRO A 422 -9.25 -13.98 -20.79
CA PRO A 422 -9.88 -12.76 -21.25
C PRO A 422 -11.10 -12.36 -20.41
N THR A 423 -11.92 -13.35 -20.03
CA THR A 423 -13.13 -13.11 -19.23
C THR A 423 -12.76 -12.70 -17.81
N VAL A 424 -11.81 -13.39 -17.18
CA VAL A 424 -11.35 -13.07 -15.83
C VAL A 424 -10.70 -11.70 -15.79
N LEU A 425 -9.82 -11.37 -16.73
CA LEU A 425 -9.20 -10.05 -16.82
C LEU A 425 -10.25 -8.95 -17.06
N PHE A 426 -11.19 -9.17 -17.96
CA PHE A 426 -12.25 -8.21 -18.23
C PHE A 426 -13.13 -7.96 -17.01
N LEU A 427 -13.54 -9.02 -16.31
CA LEU A 427 -14.37 -8.89 -15.11
C LEU A 427 -13.61 -8.27 -13.94
N SER A 428 -12.38 -8.69 -13.66
CA SER A 428 -11.66 -8.20 -12.49
C SER A 428 -10.97 -6.85 -12.69
N LEU A 429 -10.56 -6.49 -13.93
CA LEU A 429 -9.97 -5.17 -14.21
C LEU A 429 -10.98 -4.15 -14.71
N GLY A 430 -12.19 -4.58 -15.11
CA GLY A 430 -13.33 -3.71 -15.32
C GLY A 430 -13.11 -2.57 -16.33
N PRO A 431 -13.76 -1.40 -16.10
CA PRO A 431 -13.55 -0.19 -16.88
C PRO A 431 -12.08 0.27 -17.01
N PRO A 432 -11.22 0.17 -15.99
CA PRO A 432 -9.80 0.51 -16.11
C PRO A 432 -9.09 -0.21 -17.27
N LEU A 433 -9.40 -1.48 -17.53
CA LEU A 433 -8.81 -2.21 -18.66
C LEU A 433 -9.19 -1.58 -20.01
N LEU A 434 -10.49 -1.32 -20.22
CA LEU A 434 -11.00 -0.70 -21.44
C LEU A 434 -10.40 0.68 -21.66
N LEU A 435 -10.40 1.51 -20.62
CA LEU A 435 -9.85 2.87 -20.69
C LEU A 435 -8.34 2.85 -20.94
N SER A 436 -7.62 1.88 -20.37
CA SER A 436 -6.18 1.71 -20.60
C SER A 436 -5.88 1.29 -22.04
N ILE A 437 -6.66 0.37 -22.61
CA ILE A 437 -6.53 -0.02 -24.03
C ILE A 437 -6.77 1.19 -24.93
N VAL A 438 -7.84 1.94 -24.72
CA VAL A 438 -8.13 3.16 -25.50
C VAL A 438 -7.00 4.18 -25.34
N GLY A 439 -6.50 4.38 -24.12
CA GLY A 439 -5.37 5.28 -23.86
C GLY A 439 -4.10 4.89 -24.61
N VAL A 440 -3.78 3.59 -24.66
CA VAL A 440 -2.62 3.07 -25.41
C VAL A 440 -2.81 3.21 -26.92
N LEU A 441 -4.02 3.00 -27.45
CA LEU A 441 -4.30 3.14 -28.88
C LEU A 441 -4.26 4.58 -29.38
N LEU A 442 -4.46 5.55 -28.48
CA LEU A 442 -4.43 6.98 -28.78
C LEU A 442 -3.05 7.64 -28.57
N ALA A 443 -2.11 6.93 -27.94
CA ALA A 443 -0.75 7.40 -27.65
C ALA A 443 0.23 6.95 -28.74
#